data_AF-W6TFW1-F1
#
_entry.id   AF-W6TFW1-F1
#
_cell.length_a   1.000
_cell.length_b   1.000
_cell.length_c   1.000
_cell.angle_alpha   90.00
_cell.angle_beta   90.00
_cell.angle_gamma   90.00
#
_symmetry.space_group_name_H-M   'P 1'
#
loop_
_entity.id
_entity.type
_entity.pdbx_description
1 polymer ?
#
loop_
_entity_poly.entity_id
_entity_poly.type
_entity_poly.pdbx_seq_one_letter_code
_entity_poly.pdbx_strand_id
1 'polypeptide(L)' 'MRAMAKGGKFAANNDGKHANAVNGTVSSAVNKVLSTLVIVIRNRVDEGLKGISEILGEIRQGEGSETKVSG' A
#
# COMPACT_ATOMS: atom_id res chain seq x y z
N MET A 1 -16.73 -4.19 4.97
CA MET A 1 -15.98 -5.13 5.85
C MET A 1 -16.53 -6.56 5.84
N ARG A 2 -17.85 -6.78 5.79
CA ARG A 2 -18.45 -8.13 5.88
C ARG A 2 -17.84 -9.16 4.93
N ALA A 3 -17.56 -8.79 3.69
CA ALA A 3 -16.89 -9.66 2.70
C ALA A 3 -15.46 -10.10 3.08
N MET A 4 -14.75 -9.29 3.86
CA MET A 4 -13.35 -9.54 4.25
C MET A 4 -13.25 -10.22 5.62
N ALA A 5 -14.36 -10.36 6.34
CA ALA A 5 -14.41 -11.01 7.64
C ALA A 5 -14.50 -12.53 7.49
N LYS A 6 -13.84 -13.27 8.38
CA LYS A 6 -13.96 -14.74 8.46
C LYS A 6 -15.43 -15.11 8.66
N GLY A 7 -15.98 -15.94 7.76
CA GLY A 7 -17.40 -16.34 7.79
C GLY A 7 -18.38 -15.29 7.27
N GLY A 8 -17.90 -14.20 6.67
CA GLY A 8 -18.72 -13.16 6.05
C GLY A 8 -19.59 -13.68 4.92
N LYS A 9 -20.91 -13.54 5.05
CA LYS A 9 -21.89 -13.94 4.04
C LYS A 9 -22.90 -12.82 3.79
N PHE A 10 -23.32 -12.68 2.54
CA PHE A 10 -24.40 -11.78 2.15
C PHE A 10 -25.70 -12.57 2.03
N ALA A 11 -26.81 -12.01 2.51
CA ALA A 11 -28.10 -12.63 2.34
C ALA A 11 -28.46 -12.64 0.84
N ALA A 12 -28.91 -13.78 0.34
CA ALA A 12 -29.47 -13.91 -1.00
C ALA A 12 -30.75 -14.74 -0.90
N ASN A 13 -31.80 -14.33 -1.62
CA ASN A 13 -33.02 -15.13 -1.73
C ASN A 13 -32.69 -16.46 -2.42
N ASN A 14 -33.46 -17.51 -2.11
CA ASN A 14 -33.18 -18.90 -2.50
C ASN A 14 -33.22 -19.15 -4.02
N ASP A 15 -33.57 -18.13 -4.81
CA ASP A 15 -33.74 -18.20 -6.26
C ASP A 15 -32.42 -18.06 -7.04
N GLY A 16 -31.27 -17.90 -6.36
CA GLY A 16 -29.92 -17.92 -6.95
C GLY A 16 -29.55 -16.76 -7.89
N LYS A 17 -30.54 -16.01 -8.40
CA LYS A 17 -30.39 -14.94 -9.41
C LYS A 17 -29.54 -13.76 -8.97
N HIS A 18 -29.38 -13.53 -7.66
CA HIS A 18 -28.66 -12.36 -7.11
C HIS A 18 -27.20 -12.62 -6.79
N ALA A 19 -26.75 -13.88 -6.80
CA ALA A 19 -25.40 -14.26 -6.38
C ALA A 19 -24.32 -13.57 -7.21
N ASN A 20 -24.49 -13.52 -8.53
CA ASN A 20 -23.50 -12.92 -9.44
C ASN A 20 -23.39 -11.39 -9.25
N ALA A 21 -24.52 -10.70 -9.09
CA ALA A 21 -24.54 -9.25 -8.85
C ALA A 21 -23.88 -8.90 -7.51
N VAL A 22 -24.23 -9.61 -6.44
CA VAL A 22 -23.63 -9.43 -5.11
C VAL A 22 -22.13 -9.70 -5.14
N ASN A 23 -21.70 -10.80 -5.76
CA ASN A 23 -20.28 -11.14 -5.86
C ASN A 23 -19.49 -10.10 -6.66
N GLY A 24 -20.04 -9.59 -7.76
CA GLY A 24 -19.41 -8.54 -8.56
C GLY A 24 -19.19 -7.23 -7.78
N THR A 25 -20.25 -6.74 -7.12
CA THR A 25 -20.17 -5.52 -6.29
C THR A 25 -19.21 -5.70 -5.12
N VAL A 26 -19.26 -6.85 -4.45
CA VAL A 26 -18.37 -7.17 -3.32
C VAL A 26 -16.91 -7.22 -3.77
N SER A 27 -16.62 -7.91 -4.87
CA SER A 27 -15.25 -8.02 -5.39
C SER A 27 -14.71 -6.64 -5.78
N SER A 28 -15.53 -5.81 -6.42
CA SER A 28 -15.12 -4.43 -6.75
C SER A 28 -14.82 -3.60 -5.50
N ALA A 29 -15.66 -3.69 -4.47
CA ALA A 29 -15.45 -2.95 -3.22
C ALA A 29 -14.19 -3.41 -2.48
N VAL A 30 -13.95 -4.72 -2.37
CA VAL A 30 -12.74 -5.27 -1.74
C VAL A 30 -11.49 -4.86 -2.52
N ASN A 31 -11.52 -4.97 -3.85
CA ASN A 31 -10.38 -4.60 -4.70
C ASN A 31 -10.04 -3.11 -4.58
N LYS A 32 -11.06 -2.23 -4.52
CA LYS A 32 -10.84 -0.78 -4.33
C LYS A 32 -10.15 -0.49 -2.99
N VAL A 33 -10.67 -1.05 -1.90
CA VAL A 33 -10.08 -0.85 -0.55
C VAL A 33 -8.65 -1.36 -0.50
N LEU A 34 -8.39 -2.57 -1.00
CA LEU A 34 -7.05 -3.14 -1.03
C LEU A 34 -6.09 -2.30 -1.89
N SER A 35 -6.54 -1.84 -3.06
CA SER A 35 -5.71 -1.02 -3.95
C SER A 35 -5.33 0.31 -3.30
N THR A 36 -6.28 0.99 -2.66
CA THR A 36 -6.01 2.22 -1.91
C THR A 36 -5.02 1.98 -0.77
N LEU A 37 -5.20 0.92 0.02
CA LEU A 37 -4.31 0.58 1.11
C LEU A 37 -2.88 0.32 0.60
N VAL A 38 -2.74 -0.44 -0.48
CA VAL A 38 -1.44 -0.74 -1.10
C VAL A 38 -0.75 0.55 -1.58
N ILE A 39 -1.48 1.47 -2.21
CA ILE A 39 -0.92 2.76 -2.67
C ILE A 39 -0.43 3.58 -1.48
N VAL A 40 -1.22 3.69 -0.40
CA VAL A 40 -0.84 4.45 0.79
C VAL A 40 0.43 3.88 1.43
N ILE A 41 0.51 2.54 1.55
CA ILE A 41 1.70 1.88 2.09
C ILE A 41 2.92 2.14 1.19
N ARG A 42 2.79 2.01 -0.14
CA ARG A 42 3.88 2.28 -1.08
C ARG A 42 4.38 3.71 -0.97
N ASN A 43 3.47 4.70 -0.97
CA ASN A 43 3.86 6.10 -0.84
C ASN A 43 4.64 6.36 0.46
N ARG A 44 4.19 5.76 1.58
CA ARG A 44 4.88 5.90 2.87
C ARG A 44 6.26 5.22 2.88
N VAL A 45 6.39 4.07 2.24
CA VAL A 45 7.67 3.38 2.07
C VAL A 45 8.61 4.20 1.18
N ASP A 46 8.13 4.71 0.05
CA ASP A 46 8.90 5.55 -0.87
C ASP A 46 9.41 6.83 -0.18
N GLU A 47 8.57 7.51 0.60
CA GLU A 47 8.98 8.67 1.42
C GLU A 47 10.11 8.31 2.39
N GLY A 48 9.99 7.18 3.09
CA GLY A 48 11.03 6.69 4.00
C GLY A 48 12.33 6.36 3.30
N LEU A 49 12.26 5.68 2.15
CA LEU A 49 13.44 5.34 1.34
C LEU A 49 14.12 6.59 0.77
N LYS A 50 13.35 7.59 0.36
CA LYS A 50 13.89 8.88 -0.10
C LYS A 50 14.70 9.56 1.01
N GLY A 51 14.17 9.64 2.23
CA GLY A 51 14.89 10.20 3.37
C GLY A 51 16.20 9.46 3.67
N ILE A 52 16.19 8.12 3.60
CA ILE A 52 17.42 7.32 3.74
C ILE A 52 18.43 7.67 2.64
N SER A 53 17.97 7.80 1.39
CA SER A 53 18.84 8.14 0.27
C SER A 53 19.46 9.53 0.39
N GLU A 54 18.74 10.51 0.94
CA GLU A 54 19.24 11.86 1.20
C GLU A 54 20.37 11.84 2.24
N ILE A 55 20.14 11.19 3.39
CA ILE A 55 21.15 11.04 4.47
C ILE A 55 22.41 10.33 3.94
N LEU A 56 22.24 9.24 3.19
CA LEU A 56 23.37 8.53 2.59
C LEU A 56 24.13 9.39 1.57
N GLY A 57 23.42 10.26 0.84
CA GLY A 57 24.03 11.22 -0.08
C GLY A 57 24.85 12.28 0.63
N GLU A 58 24.36 12.81 1.76
CA GLU A 58 25.07 13.78 2.60
C GLU A 58 26.34 13.18 3.21
N ILE A 59 26.26 11.98 3.79
CA ILE A 59 27.42 11.27 4.36
C ILE A 59 28.51 11.11 3.30
N ARG A 60 28.17 10.62 2.10
CA ARG A 60 29.13 10.46 1.00
C ARG A 60 29.79 11.76 0.56
N GLN A 61 29.11 12.91 0.69
CA GLN A 61 29.68 14.21 0.36
C GLN A 61 30.58 14.73 1.49
N GLY A 62 30.20 14.51 2.76
CA GLY A 62 30.99 14.88 3.94
C GLY A 62 32.31 14.11 4.04
N GLU A 63 32.31 12.82 3.72
CA GLU A 63 33.53 12.00 3.67
C GLU A 63 34.57 12.53 2.65
N GLY A 64 34.11 13.17 1.58
CA GLY A 64 34.98 13.79 0.56
C GLY A 64 35.45 15.21 0.88
N SER A 65 34.79 15.91 1.81
CA SER A 65 35.19 17.27 2.21
C SER A 65 36.21 17.25 3.35
N GLU A 66 36.13 16.28 4.27
CA GLU A 66 37.13 16.13 5.34
C GLU A 66 38.52 15.72 4.81
N THR A 67 38.59 15.02 3.67
CA THR A 67 39.87 14.63 3.04
C THR A 67 40.54 15.74 2.23
N LYS A 68 39.90 16.90 2.01
CA LYS A 68 40.48 18.03 1.25
C LYS A 68 40.99 19.21 2.10
N VAL A 69 40.82 19.18 3.42
CA VAL A 69 41.22 20.29 4.32
C VAL A 69 42.52 20.03 5.08
N SER A 70 43.12 18.85 4.95
CA SER A 70 44.51 18.58 5.40
C SER A 70 45.39 18.25 4.20
N GLY A 71 46.01 19.27 3.62
CA GLY A 71 47.00 19.17 2.56
C GLY A 71 47.68 20.50 2.32
#